data_AF-A0A4Y2R130-F1
#
_entry.id   AF-A0A4Y2R130-F1
#
_cell.length_a   1.000
_cell.length_b   1.000
_cell.length_c   1.000
_cell.angle_alpha   90.00
_cell.angle_beta   90.00
_cell.angle_gamma   90.00
#
_symmetry.space_group_name_H-M   'P 1'
#
loop_
_entity.id
_entity.type
_entity.pdbx_description
1 polymer ?
#
loop_
_entity_poly.entity_id
_entity_poly.type
_entity_poly.pdbx_seq_one_letter_code
_entity_poly.pdbx_strand_id
1 'polypeptide(L)'
;MQDLAGNRVGNELLLSLWLQRLPTQMQAILTTSSDDLNKLSIMADKIADVTSGSEICSNHVKTKVPEAIIPNDCISNLQAQIGELSLKIDNVAVSKIQKYESAK
;
A
#
# COMPACT_ATOMS: atom_id res chain seq x y z
N MET A 1 -24.85 -0.54 10.07
CA MET A 1 -24.55 -0.20 11.48
C MET A 1 -25.74 0.50 12.13
N GLN A 2 -26.31 1.51 11.48
CA GLN A 2 -27.55 2.18 11.94
C GLN A 2 -28.72 1.20 12.12
N ASP A 3 -28.94 0.30 11.15
CA ASP A 3 -30.01 -0.70 11.24
C ASP A 3 -29.87 -1.65 12.44
N LEU A 4 -28.63 -1.93 12.87
CA LEU A 4 -28.37 -2.77 14.03
C LEU A 4 -28.55 -2.02 15.35
N ALA A 5 -28.20 -0.74 15.39
CA ALA A 5 -28.34 0.10 16.58
C ALA A 5 -29.81 0.47 16.85
N GLY A 6 -30.61 0.59 15.79
CA GLY A 6 -31.97 1.12 15.87
C GLY A 6 -32.01 2.50 16.55
N ASN A 7 -33.12 2.81 17.21
CA ASN A 7 -33.30 4.06 17.96
C ASN A 7 -32.66 4.05 19.37
N ARG A 8 -31.81 3.07 19.68
CA ARG A 8 -31.27 2.86 21.04
C ARG A 8 -29.99 3.66 21.30
N VAL A 9 -29.31 4.10 20.25
CA VAL A 9 -28.04 4.82 20.31
C VAL A 9 -28.21 6.16 19.60
N GLY A 10 -27.78 7.25 20.23
CA GLY A 10 -27.85 8.58 19.63
C GLY A 10 -26.98 8.69 18.37
N ASN A 11 -27.43 9.50 17.39
CA ASN A 11 -26.76 9.66 16.10
C ASN A 11 -25.29 10.10 16.25
N GLU A 12 -24.99 10.98 17.22
CA GLU A 12 -23.64 11.45 17.50
C GLU A 12 -22.70 10.32 17.97
N LEU A 13 -23.18 9.48 18.90
CA LEU A 13 -22.41 8.34 19.39
C LEU A 13 -22.23 7.28 18.30
N LEU A 14 -23.27 7.03 17.52
CA LEU A 14 -23.21 6.12 16.38
C LEU A 14 -22.20 6.62 15.33
N LEU A 15 -22.21 7.92 15.04
CA LEU A 15 -21.26 8.55 14.14
C LEU A 15 -19.82 8.43 14.66
N SER A 16 -19.61 8.73 15.94
CA SER A 16 -18.29 8.62 16.59
C SER A 16 -17.75 7.19 16.53
N LEU A 17 -18.56 6.19 16.90
CA LEU A 17 -18.20 4.78 16.85
C LEU A 17 -17.94 4.30 15.41
N TRP A 18 -18.71 4.81 14.44
CA TRP A 18 -18.51 4.47 13.03
C TRP A 18 -17.19 5.05 12.50
N LEU A 19 -16.91 6.34 12.76
CA LEU A 19 -15.67 6.98 12.36
C LEU A 19 -14.45 6.28 12.98
N GLN A 20 -14.51 5.90 14.27
CA GLN A 20 -13.44 5.19 14.96
C GLN A 20 -13.06 3.84 14.31
N ARG A 21 -13.96 3.23 13.52
CA ARG A 21 -13.69 1.97 12.81
C ARG A 21 -13.00 2.16 11.46
N LEU A 22 -12.89 3.40 10.96
CA LEU A 22 -12.28 3.70 9.66
C LEU A 22 -10.79 4.02 9.80
N PRO A 23 -9.98 3.90 8.73
CA PRO A 23 -8.59 4.37 8.73
C PRO A 23 -8.49 5.89 8.98
N THR A 24 -7.39 6.35 9.58
CA THR A 24 -7.17 7.76 9.94
C THR A 24 -7.31 8.72 8.76
N GLN A 25 -6.84 8.34 7.56
CA GLN A 25 -6.98 9.20 6.38
C GLN A 25 -8.45 9.44 6.02
N MET A 26 -9.27 8.42 6.14
CA MET A 26 -10.69 8.48 5.81
C MET A 26 -11.44 9.28 6.86
N GLN A 27 -11.11 9.11 8.14
CA GLN A 27 -11.63 9.94 9.24
C GLN A 27 -11.31 11.42 9.04
N ALA A 28 -10.06 11.76 8.68
CA ALA A 28 -9.63 13.13 8.48
C ALA A 28 -10.42 13.84 7.36
N ILE A 29 -10.78 13.11 6.31
CA ILE A 29 -11.61 13.63 5.21
C ILE A 29 -13.06 13.78 5.68
N LEU A 30 -13.65 12.72 6.24
CA LEU A 30 -15.07 12.68 6.58
C LEU A 30 -15.45 13.63 7.72
N THR A 31 -14.57 13.86 8.69
CA THR A 31 -14.84 14.77 9.84
C THR A 31 -15.01 16.22 9.42
N THR A 32 -14.57 16.59 8.21
CA THR A 32 -14.79 17.94 7.66
C THR A 32 -16.21 18.18 7.16
N SER A 33 -16.98 17.11 6.95
CA SER A 33 -18.38 17.20 6.55
C SER A 33 -19.32 17.15 7.76
N SER A 34 -20.38 17.95 7.71
CA SER A 34 -21.48 17.96 8.68
C SER A 34 -22.68 17.12 8.23
N ASP A 35 -22.49 16.25 7.23
CA ASP A 35 -23.55 15.38 6.70
C ASP A 35 -23.94 14.26 7.67
N ASP A 36 -25.13 13.68 7.45
CA ASP A 36 -25.60 12.52 8.19
C ASP A 36 -24.83 11.23 7.87
N LEU A 37 -24.86 10.28 8.80
CA LEU A 37 -24.16 9.00 8.71
C LEU A 37 -24.41 8.24 7.39
N ASN A 38 -25.63 8.32 6.83
CA ASN A 38 -25.95 7.68 5.56
C ASN A 38 -25.12 8.25 4.39
N LYS A 39 -25.02 9.58 4.31
CA LYS A 39 -24.21 10.25 3.28
C LYS A 39 -22.73 10.04 3.52
N LEU A 40 -22.28 10.10 4.78
CA LEU A 40 -20.91 9.83 5.15
C LEU A 40 -20.50 8.40 4.77
N SER A 41 -21.39 7.41 4.94
CA SER A 41 -21.16 6.04 4.48
C SER A 41 -20.91 5.96 2.98
N ILE A 42 -21.74 6.63 2.18
CA ILE A 42 -21.57 6.69 0.72
C ILE A 42 -20.24 7.37 0.34
N MET A 43 -19.84 8.42 1.07
CA MET A 43 -18.55 9.07 0.84
C MET A 43 -17.37 8.17 1.23
N ALA A 44 -17.48 7.40 2.32
CA ALA A 44 -16.48 6.42 2.71
C ALA A 44 -16.28 5.36 1.62
N ASP A 45 -17.37 4.85 1.03
CA ASP A 45 -17.31 3.88 -0.07
C ASP A 45 -16.60 4.48 -1.29
N LYS A 46 -16.94 5.72 -1.67
CA LYS A 46 -16.26 6.43 -2.77
C LYS A 46 -14.77 6.66 -2.50
N ILE A 47 -14.40 6.99 -1.25
CA ILE A 47 -12.99 7.13 -0.87
C ILE A 47 -12.29 5.79 -0.96
N ALA A 48 -12.93 4.70 -0.53
CA ALA A 48 -12.40 3.35 -0.65
C ALA A 48 -12.14 2.98 -2.13
N ASP A 49 -13.07 3.28 -3.03
CA ASP A 49 -12.90 3.01 -4.47
C ASP A 49 -11.69 3.75 -5.05
N VAL A 50 -11.53 5.04 -4.72
CA VAL A 50 -10.43 5.88 -5.22
C VAL A 50 -9.08 5.46 -4.63
N THR A 51 -9.06 5.05 -3.37
CA THR A 51 -7.82 4.66 -2.68
C THR A 51 -7.41 3.21 -2.95
N SER A 52 -8.35 2.32 -3.26
CA SER A 52 -8.09 0.91 -3.60
C SER A 52 -7.42 0.75 -4.97
N GLY A 53 -7.69 1.68 -5.91
CA GLY A 53 -6.97 1.73 -7.19
C GLY A 53 -5.55 2.31 -7.09
N SER A 54 -5.18 2.80 -5.91
CA SER A 54 -3.90 3.42 -5.60
C SER A 54 -3.19 2.55 -4.59
N GLU A 55 -2.57 1.46 -5.02
CA GLU A 55 -1.54 0.71 -4.27
C GLU A 55 -0.27 1.56 -4.05
N ILE A 56 -0.41 2.87 -3.81
CA ILE A 56 0.69 3.75 -3.48
C ILE A 56 0.97 3.52 -1.99
N CYS A 57 2.06 2.79 -1.77
CA CYS A 57 2.71 2.54 -0.49
C CYS A 57 2.48 3.70 0.50
N SER A 58 1.63 3.46 1.50
CA SER A 58 1.33 4.43 2.53
C SER A 58 2.54 4.64 3.44
N ASN A 59 3.30 5.72 3.20
CA ASN A 59 4.32 6.21 4.14
C ASN A 59 3.64 6.96 5.30
N HIS A 60 2.87 6.27 6.14
CA HIS A 60 2.46 6.85 7.42
C HIS A 60 3.50 6.51 8.50
N VAL A 61 4.49 7.40 8.65
CA VAL A 61 5.37 7.46 9.82
C VAL A 61 4.52 7.78 11.05
N LYS A 62 4.14 6.75 11.83
CA LYS A 62 4.05 6.82 13.31
C LYS A 62 4.35 5.44 13.91
N THR A 63 5.63 5.24 14.22
CA THR A 63 6.15 4.66 15.47
C THR A 63 5.29 3.58 16.14
N LYS A 64 5.45 2.32 15.72
CA LYS A 64 5.73 1.15 16.59
C LYS A 64 5.89 -0.11 15.72
N VAL A 65 7.14 -0.49 15.52
CA VAL A 65 7.59 -1.82 15.05
C VAL A 65 7.21 -2.85 16.14
N PRO A 66 6.61 -4.01 15.81
CA PRO A 66 7.29 -5.18 15.21
C PRO A 66 6.72 -5.54 13.82
N GLU A 67 7.42 -5.28 12.73
CA GLU A 67 8.31 -6.22 12.01
C GLU A 67 7.68 -7.58 11.66
N ALA A 68 6.93 -7.58 10.57
CA ALA A 68 6.67 -8.63 9.57
C ALA A 68 5.66 -7.99 8.59
N ILE A 69 5.81 -7.85 7.28
CA ILE A 69 6.40 -8.70 6.25
C ILE A 69 6.81 -7.76 5.10
N ILE A 70 8.08 -7.37 5.01
CA ILE A 70 8.73 -7.29 3.71
C ILE A 70 9.59 -8.53 3.70
N PRO A 71 9.37 -9.52 2.81
CA PRO A 71 10.26 -10.66 2.74
C PRO A 71 11.62 -10.08 2.31
N ASN A 72 12.57 -10.03 3.23
CA ASN A 72 13.97 -9.70 2.94
C ASN A 72 14.49 -10.53 1.74
N ASP A 73 13.88 -11.69 1.52
CA ASP A 73 14.04 -12.56 0.36
C ASP A 73 13.86 -11.86 -0.99
N CYS A 74 12.93 -10.92 -1.14
CA CYS A 74 12.67 -10.26 -2.42
C CYS A 74 13.86 -9.39 -2.85
N ILE A 75 14.40 -8.60 -1.92
CA ILE A 75 15.56 -7.74 -2.17
C ILE A 75 16.81 -8.59 -2.41
N SER A 76 17.03 -9.62 -1.61
CA SER A 76 18.16 -10.54 -1.79
C SER A 76 18.08 -11.31 -3.12
N ASN A 77 16.88 -11.72 -3.55
CA ASN A 77 16.68 -12.40 -4.83
C ASN A 77 16.96 -11.47 -6.01
N LEU A 78 16.47 -10.23 -5.95
CA LEU A 78 16.78 -9.22 -6.97
C LEU A 78 18.28 -8.89 -7.01
N GLN A 79 18.94 -8.76 -5.87
CA GLN A 79 20.40 -8.56 -5.81
C GLN A 79 21.17 -9.74 -6.42
N ALA A 80 20.74 -10.98 -6.16
CA ALA A 80 21.35 -12.17 -6.76
C ALA A 80 21.18 -12.20 -8.29
N GLN A 81 19.98 -11.90 -8.80
CA GLN A 81 19.72 -11.82 -10.24
C GLN A 81 20.55 -10.72 -10.91
N ILE A 82 20.70 -9.56 -10.27
CA ILE A 82 21.56 -8.47 -10.78
C ILE A 82 23.01 -8.93 -10.87
N GLY A 83 23.53 -9.62 -9.84
CA GLY A 83 24.89 -10.16 -9.85
C GLY A 83 25.13 -11.19 -10.95
N GLU A 84 24.20 -12.12 -11.16
CA GLU A 84 24.29 -13.13 -12.21
C GLU A 84 24.24 -12.50 -13.62
N LEU A 85 23.34 -11.53 -13.84
CA LEU A 85 23.23 -10.83 -15.11
C LEU A 85 24.50 -10.02 -15.41
N SER A 86 25.06 -9.31 -14.43
CA SER A 86 26.34 -8.61 -14.57
C SER A 86 27.47 -9.55 -15.00
N LEU A 87 27.59 -10.71 -14.33
CA LEU A 87 28.61 -11.71 -14.66
C LEU A 87 28.42 -12.24 -16.09
N LYS A 88 27.18 -12.49 -16.50
CA LYS A 88 26.88 -12.97 -17.86
C LYS A 88 27.21 -11.93 -18.93
N ILE A 89 26.98 -10.65 -18.65
CA ILE A 89 27.37 -9.53 -19.54
C ILE A 89 28.88 -9.49 -19.71
N ASP A 90 29.64 -9.58 -18.61
CA ASP A 90 31.10 -9.59 -18.65
C ASP A 90 31.64 -10.79 -19.44
N ASN A 91 31.10 -11.98 -19.20
CA ASN A 91 31.48 -13.18 -19.96
C ASN A 91 31.17 -13.08 -21.46
N VAL A 92 30.03 -12.48 -21.83
CA VAL A 92 29.69 -12.26 -23.25
C VAL A 92 30.62 -11.23 -23.87
N ALA A 93 30.99 -10.18 -23.13
CA ALA A 93 31.96 -9.18 -23.58
C ALA A 93 33.34 -9.82 -23.82
N VAL A 94 33.83 -10.62 -22.87
CA VAL A 94 35.10 -11.35 -22.98
C VAL A 94 35.06 -12.36 -24.14
N SER A 95 33.98 -13.12 -24.27
CA SER A 95 33.81 -14.10 -25.36
C SER A 95 33.81 -13.45 -26.75
N LYS A 96 33.24 -12.25 -26.88
CA LYS A 96 33.29 -11.49 -28.13
C LYS A 96 34.73 -11.08 -28.45
N ILE A 97 35.48 -10.55 -27.48
CA ILE A 97 36.87 -10.11 -27.67
C ILE A 97 37.76 -11.28 -28.13
N GLN A 98 37.66 -12.43 -27.46
CA GLN A 98 38.48 -13.60 -27.80
C GLN A 98 38.16 -14.19 -29.19
N LYS A 99 36.89 -14.10 -29.60
CA LYS A 99 36.47 -14.49 -30.96
C LYS A 99 37.01 -13.56 -32.04
N TYR A 100 37.16 -12.25 -31.75
CA TYR A 100 37.79 -11.31 -32.67
C TYR A 100 39.30 -11.54 -32.79
N GLU A 101 40.00 -11.91 -31.71
CA GLU A 101 41.43 -12.21 -31.76
C GLU A 101 41.76 -13.52 -32.49
N SER A 102 40.91 -14.55 -32.39
CA SER A 102 41.14 -15.85 -33.04
C SER A 102 40.86 -15.84 -34.56
N ALA A 103 40.25 -14.77 -35.08
CA ALA A 103 39.90 -14.62 -36.49
C ALA A 103 40.90 -13.76 -37.27
N LYS A 104 42.01 -13.36 -36.64
CA LYS A 104 43.12 -12.59 -37.21
C LYS A 104 44.35 -13.48 -37.38
#